data_AF-A0A3Q3J0K3-F1
#
_entry.id   AF-A0A3Q3J0K3-F1
#
_cell.length_a   1.000
_cell.length_b   1.000
_cell.length_c   1.000
_cell.angle_alpha   90.00
_cell.angle_beta   90.00
_cell.angle_gamma   90.00
#
_symmetry.space_group_name_H-M   'P 1'
#
loop_
_entity.id
_entity.type
_entity.pdbx_description
1 polymer ?
#
loop_
_entity_poly.entity_id
_entity_poly.type
_entity_poly.pdbx_seq_one_letter_code
_entity_poly.pdbx_strand_id
1 'polypeptide(L)'
;MIHPFSIIFSHLCDSSNIIIAGDFNTVIDPEIDCSSISSNTRSWPSTKTIKQYMEHYELGDGWRMINPSSREYTYFSSLHHDLFYIVGHCQH
;
A
#
# COMPACT_ATOMS: atom_id res chain seq x y z
N MET A 1 -0.02 -6.40 -22.51
CA MET A 1 0.86 -6.30 -21.32
C MET A 1 0.10 -6.97 -20.19
N ILE A 2 0.58 -8.10 -19.68
CA ILE A 2 -0.13 -8.84 -18.62
C ILE A 2 0.18 -8.14 -17.29
N HIS A 3 -0.83 -7.57 -16.65
CA HIS A 3 -0.67 -6.96 -15.33
C HIS A 3 -0.53 -8.10 -14.30
N PRO A 4 0.56 -8.19 -13.52
CA PRO A 4 0.81 -9.31 -12.60
C PRO A 4 -0.34 -9.49 -11.59
N PHE A 5 -0.98 -8.39 -11.19
CA PHE A 5 -2.16 -8.40 -10.34
C PHE A 5 -3.34 -9.15 -10.97
N SER A 6 -3.59 -9.03 -12.28
CA SER A 6 -4.74 -9.68 -12.91
C SER A 6 -4.68 -11.21 -12.82
N ILE A 7 -3.49 -11.80 -12.84
CA ILE A 7 -3.34 -13.26 -12.63
C ILE A 7 -3.71 -13.61 -11.18
N ILE A 8 -3.15 -12.90 -10.20
CA ILE A 8 -3.40 -13.15 -8.78
C ILE A 8 -4.90 -13.08 -8.48
N PHE A 9 -5.56 -12.01 -8.93
CA PHE A 9 -6.99 -11.78 -8.67
C PHE A 9 -7.91 -12.74 -9.44
N SER A 10 -7.47 -13.33 -10.55
CA SER A 10 -8.27 -14.31 -11.31
C SER A 10 -8.43 -15.65 -10.59
N HIS A 11 -7.55 -15.96 -9.63
CA HIS A 11 -7.58 -17.20 -8.85
C HIS A 11 -8.38 -17.10 -7.54
N LEU A 12 -8.96 -15.94 -7.23
CA LEU A 12 -9.64 -15.70 -5.95
C LEU A 12 -11.09 -16.20 -5.91
N CYS A 13 -11.62 -16.75 -7.00
CA CYS A 13 -13.05 -16.95 -7.23
C CYS A 13 -13.77 -17.93 -6.28
N ASP A 14 -13.05 -18.70 -5.45
CA ASP A 14 -13.63 -19.82 -4.70
C ASP A 14 -13.56 -19.70 -3.16
N SER A 15 -13.09 -18.58 -2.60
CA SER A 15 -12.89 -18.43 -1.15
C SER A 15 -13.74 -17.31 -0.54
N SER A 16 -14.50 -17.63 0.52
CA SER A 16 -15.40 -16.67 1.20
C SER A 16 -14.69 -15.73 2.18
N ASN A 17 -13.43 -15.99 2.52
CA ASN A 17 -12.62 -15.14 3.39
C ASN A 17 -11.19 -15.10 2.85
N ILE A 18 -10.79 -13.96 2.27
CA ILE A 18 -9.49 -13.81 1.60
C ILE A 18 -8.75 -12.65 2.27
N ILE A 19 -7.51 -12.93 2.70
CA ILE A 19 -6.56 -11.90 3.10
C ILE A 19 -5.45 -11.89 2.07
N ILE A 20 -5.25 -10.74 1.42
CA ILE A 20 -4.16 -10.53 0.48
C ILE A 20 -3.16 -9.59 1.13
N ALA A 21 -1.95 -10.08 1.37
CA ALA A 21 -0.87 -9.30 1.98
C ALA A 21 0.40 -9.42 1.13
N GLY A 22 1.15 -8.33 1.03
CA GLY A 22 2.38 -8.27 0.27
C GLY A 22 2.80 -6.84 -0.03
N ASP A 23 3.95 -6.70 -0.68
CA ASP A 23 4.39 -5.41 -1.21
C ASP A 23 3.77 -5.19 -2.59
N PHE A 24 2.72 -4.37 -2.63
CA PHE A 24 2.03 -4.00 -3.87
C PHE A 24 2.83 -3.00 -4.71
N ASN A 25 3.92 -2.43 -4.19
CA ASN A 25 4.75 -1.41 -4.84
C ASN A 25 3.93 -0.27 -5.47
N THR A 26 2.84 0.11 -4.80
CA THR A 26 1.87 1.05 -5.34
C THR A 26 1.28 1.90 -4.21
N VAL A 27 0.83 3.10 -4.56
CA VAL A 27 0.14 4.02 -3.65
C VAL A 27 -1.35 3.96 -3.99
N ILE A 28 -2.21 3.63 -3.01
CA ILE A 28 -3.66 3.49 -3.20
C ILE A 28 -4.34 4.85 -3.10
N ASP A 29 -4.10 5.57 -2.01
CA ASP A 29 -4.59 6.93 -1.80
C ASP A 29 -3.42 7.91 -1.82
N PRO A 30 -3.15 8.61 -2.93
CA PRO A 30 -2.00 9.48 -3.02
C PRO A 30 -2.01 10.62 -1.98
N GLU A 31 -3.17 11.08 -1.52
CA GLU A 31 -3.25 12.20 -0.59
C GLU A 31 -2.67 11.87 0.80
N ILE A 32 -2.80 10.61 1.22
CA ILE A 32 -2.42 10.18 2.57
C ILE A 32 -1.42 9.01 2.63
N ASP A 33 -1.34 8.16 1.61
CA ASP A 33 -0.35 7.07 1.49
C ASP A 33 0.97 7.53 0.84
N CYS A 34 1.08 8.81 0.48
CA CYS A 34 2.34 9.37 0.02
C CYS A 34 2.62 10.76 0.60
N SER A 35 3.90 11.04 0.82
CA SER A 35 4.38 12.35 1.28
C SER A 35 4.75 13.29 0.13
N SER A 36 5.02 12.76 -1.07
CA SER A 36 5.51 13.55 -2.20
C SER A 36 4.38 14.11 -3.07
N ILE A 37 4.41 15.43 -3.29
CA ILE A 37 3.44 16.15 -4.12
C ILE A 37 3.47 15.65 -5.59
N SER A 38 4.62 15.17 -6.05
CA SER A 38 4.79 14.65 -7.42
C SER A 38 4.15 13.28 -7.67
N SER A 39 3.92 12.50 -6.61
CA SER A 39 3.22 11.23 -6.65
C SER A 39 1.70 11.41 -6.53
N ASN A 40 1.23 12.51 -5.94
CA ASN A 40 -0.22 12.81 -5.83
C ASN A 40 -0.90 12.96 -7.19
N THR A 41 -0.12 13.26 -8.23
CA THR A 41 -0.61 13.40 -9.61
C THR A 41 -0.36 12.17 -10.48
N ARG A 42 0.37 11.15 -10.02
CA ARG A 42 0.67 9.95 -10.81
C ARG A 42 -0.33 8.84 -10.52
N SER A 43 -1.21 8.59 -11.48
CA SER A 43 -2.02 7.38 -11.53
C SER A 43 -1.23 6.24 -12.18
N TRP A 44 -0.73 5.33 -11.37
CA TRP A 44 -0.05 4.13 -11.87
C TRP A 44 -1.09 3.10 -12.36
N PRO A 45 -0.83 2.41 -13.50
CA PRO A 45 -1.73 1.35 -13.97
C PRO A 45 -1.99 0.26 -12.92
N SER A 46 -0.99 -0.08 -12.10
CA SER A 46 -1.11 -1.01 -10.97
C SER A 46 -2.15 -0.55 -9.94
N THR A 47 -2.08 0.72 -9.50
CA THR A 47 -3.06 1.31 -8.58
C THR A 47 -4.47 1.22 -9.16
N LYS A 48 -4.64 1.53 -10.46
CA LYS A 48 -5.95 1.45 -11.10
C LYS A 48 -6.48 0.01 -11.11
N THR A 49 -5.65 -0.95 -11.48
CA THR A 49 -6.02 -2.37 -11.49
C THR A 49 -6.39 -2.86 -10.08
N ILE A 50 -5.61 -2.52 -9.06
CA ILE A 50 -5.90 -2.91 -7.68
C ILE A 50 -7.22 -2.30 -7.20
N LYS A 51 -7.47 -1.00 -7.45
CA LYS A 51 -8.75 -0.36 -7.11
C LYS A 51 -9.95 -1.04 -7.77
N GLN A 52 -9.82 -1.41 -9.04
CA GLN A 52 -10.88 -2.15 -9.76
C GLN A 52 -11.18 -3.50 -9.11
N TYR A 53 -10.15 -4.22 -8.66
CA TYR A 53 -10.35 -5.51 -7.98
C TYR A 53 -10.87 -5.34 -6.55
N MET A 54 -10.44 -4.29 -5.84
CA MET A 54 -11.01 -3.96 -4.53
C MET A 54 -12.51 -3.67 -4.64
N GLU A 55 -12.93 -2.93 -5.66
CA GLU A 55 -14.35 -2.69 -5.94
C GLU A 55 -15.08 -3.98 -6.35
N HIS A 56 -14.49 -4.78 -7.25
CA HIS A 56 -15.13 -5.98 -7.78
C HIS A 56 -15.34 -7.09 -6.73
N TYR A 57 -14.40 -7.24 -5.79
CA TYR A 57 -14.42 -8.27 -4.75
C TYR A 57 -14.76 -7.72 -3.36
N GLU A 58 -15.21 -6.45 -3.29
CA GLU A 58 -15.55 -5.77 -2.03
C GLU A 58 -14.41 -5.83 -0.98
N LEU A 59 -13.16 -5.75 -1.45
CA LEU A 59 -11.98 -5.81 -0.59
C LEU A 59 -11.74 -4.46 0.09
N GLY A 60 -11.61 -4.50 1.41
CA GLY A 60 -11.18 -3.36 2.21
C GLY A 60 -9.68 -3.33 2.44
N ASP A 61 -9.12 -2.12 2.57
CA ASP A 61 -7.80 -1.92 3.17
C ASP A 61 -7.95 -2.01 4.70
N GLY A 62 -7.49 -3.13 5.27
CA GLY A 62 -7.61 -3.39 6.71
C GLY A 62 -6.87 -2.37 7.57
N TRP A 63 -5.74 -1.81 7.10
CA TRP A 63 -5.04 -0.76 7.84
C TRP A 63 -5.87 0.52 7.85
N ARG A 64 -6.40 0.92 6.70
CA ARG A 64 -7.19 2.14 6.55
C ARG A 64 -8.52 2.09 7.31
N MET A 65 -9.12 0.91 7.43
CA MET A 65 -10.34 0.73 8.22
C MET A 65 -10.14 1.09 9.71
N ILE A 66 -8.94 0.84 10.24
CA ILE A 66 -8.60 1.13 11.65
C ILE A 66 -8.02 2.55 11.78
N ASN A 67 -7.30 3.02 10.75
CA ASN A 67 -6.57 4.29 10.75
C ASN A 67 -7.00 5.17 9.56
N PRO A 68 -8.22 5.72 9.55
CA PRO A 68 -8.81 6.36 8.36
C PRO A 68 -8.07 7.62 7.88
N SER A 69 -7.43 8.36 8.78
CA SER A 69 -6.75 9.63 8.49
C SER A 69 -5.27 9.65 8.82
N SER A 70 -4.73 8.54 9.34
CA SER A 70 -3.32 8.48 9.73
C SER A 70 -2.44 8.34 8.49
N ARG A 71 -1.33 9.08 8.47
CA ARG A 71 -0.33 9.04 7.41
C ARG A 71 0.88 8.27 7.90
N GLU A 72 0.85 6.96 7.67
CA GLU A 72 1.95 6.05 7.98
C GLU A 72 2.43 5.38 6.69
N TYR A 73 3.76 5.28 6.53
CA TYR A 73 4.36 4.82 5.28
C TYR A 73 5.15 3.53 5.51
N THR A 74 5.03 2.58 4.58
CA THR A 74 5.71 1.28 4.64
C THR A 74 7.05 1.27 3.92
N TYR A 75 7.30 2.26 3.05
CA TYR A 75 8.54 2.39 2.28
C TYR A 75 9.12 3.80 2.43
N PHE A 76 10.42 3.86 2.71
CA PHE A 76 11.19 5.09 2.76
C PHE A 76 12.33 4.95 1.75
N SER A 77 12.29 5.76 0.68
CA SER A 77 13.45 5.87 -0.22
C SER A 77 14.58 6.49 0.58
N SER A 78 15.54 5.69 1.01
CA SER A 78 16.74 6.12 1.71
C SER A 78 17.37 7.32 0.97
N LEU A 79 17.34 8.50 1.59
CA LEU A 79 18.12 9.66 1.15
C LEU A 79 19.49 9.58 1.85
N HIS A 80 20.55 9.72 1.05
CA HIS A 80 21.84 10.31 1.40
C HIS A 80 22.22 10.40 2.90
N HIS A 81 23.17 9.54 3.28
CA HIS A 81 24.22 9.71 4.29
C HIS A 81 23.96 10.09 5.76
N ASP A 82 22.80 10.56 6.21
CA ASP A 82 22.64 10.91 7.63
C ASP A 82 21.69 9.97 8.36
N LEU A 83 22.33 8.91 8.86
CA LEU A 83 21.83 7.85 9.73
C LEU A 83 21.34 8.44 11.06
N PHE A 84 20.02 8.49 11.27
CA PHE A 84 19.44 8.70 12.60
C PHE A 84 19.27 7.35 13.32
N TYR A 85 20.11 7.10 14.33
CA TYR A 85 19.87 6.03 15.30
C TYR A 85 18.98 6.55 16.43
N ILE A 86 17.89 5.86 16.75
CA ILE A 86 17.20 6.05 18.03
C ILE A 86 17.97 5.25 19.08
N VAL A 87 18.72 5.95 19.95
CA VAL A 87 19.25 5.38 21.19
C VAL A 87 18.12 5.32 22.21
N GLY A 88 17.59 4.13 22.44
CA GLY A 88 16.72 3.85 23.59
C GLY A 88 17.57 3.49 24.80
N HIS A 89 17.74 4.43 25.73
CA HIS A 89 18.34 4.17 27.04
C HIS A 89 17.34 3.41 27.92
N CYS A 90 17.58 2.13 28.17
CA CYS A 90 16.81 1.37 29.16
C CYS A 90 17.50 1.53 30.53
N GLN A 91 16.88 2.29 31.43
CA GLN A 91 17.27 2.30 32.85
C GLN A 91 16.77 1.01 33.51
N HIS A 92 17.68 0.30 34.18
CA HIS A 92 17.40 -0.48 35.36
C HIS A 92 18.41 -0.10 36.43
#